data_AF-A0A4Q7EIQ8-F1
#
_entry.id   AF-A0A4Q7EIQ8-F1
#
_cell.length_a   1.000
_cell.length_b   1.000
_cell.length_c   1.000
_cell.angle_alpha   90.00
_cell.angle_beta   90.00
_cell.angle_gamma   90.00
#
_symmetry.space_group_name_H-M   'P 1'
#
loop_
_entity.id
_entity.type
_entity.pdbx_description
1 polymer ?
#
loop_
_entity_poly.entity_id
_entity_poly.type
_entity_poly.pdbx_seq_one_letter_code
_entity_poly.pdbx_strand_id
1 'polypeptide(L)'
;MSDFKVWKLISLLCVMALMLGCESKEERIQQTIAHTQQDASRAINALGDALDKNQVRNANLLTEYANVLSQQNPQLSNIAQLIAQDATSNGPLYQSLLSRYQALKSPQPGMSSDDIIEQAVLLKEAASVSLFNDALTDPINVLADMSNGTLARVGAVSQSAEQAANNGQPALGNQLVGNANYGEWQTNSNGTSFWMWYGMYRMLGDLVGDIEYGSWSKRRKYSYYSDYGRKRYTSYQGYKRQNAIEQRTRQSYQRQGRQFTSPYSKRKAGASGLSRASHTPSSISRSSYSRAKSSSGSIRNSSNRTSRGVSRGK
;
A
#
# COMPACT_ATOMS: atom_id res chain seq x y z
N MET A 1 28.32 34.60 59.97
CA MET A 1 27.79 34.81 58.60
C MET A 1 28.81 34.22 57.64
N SER A 2 28.39 33.22 56.87
CA SER A 2 29.23 32.33 56.08
C SER A 2 29.80 33.00 54.83
N ASP A 3 31.13 32.97 54.68
CA ASP A 3 31.86 33.33 53.45
C ASP A 3 31.57 32.31 52.33
N PHE A 4 30.39 32.40 51.73
CA PHE A 4 30.05 31.67 50.52
C PHE A 4 30.80 32.30 49.34
N LYS A 5 32.01 31.82 49.07
CA LYS A 5 32.87 32.32 47.98
C LYS A 5 32.14 32.18 46.64
N VAL A 6 31.90 33.31 45.97
CA VAL A 6 31.19 33.45 44.68
C VAL A 6 31.69 32.46 43.60
N TRP A 7 32.98 32.10 43.61
CA TRP A 7 33.54 31.09 42.71
C TRP A 7 32.90 29.69 42.91
N LYS A 8 32.52 29.30 44.13
CA LYS A 8 31.82 28.02 44.35
C LYS A 8 30.43 28.00 43.70
N LEU A 9 29.72 29.14 43.68
CA LEU A 9 28.44 29.28 43.00
C LEU A 9 28.60 29.26 41.47
N ILE A 10 29.63 29.92 40.93
CA ILE A 10 29.94 29.89 39.49
C ILE A 10 30.35 28.47 39.06
N SER A 11 31.15 27.78 39.85
CA SER A 11 31.55 26.38 39.58
C SER A 11 30.36 25.43 39.64
N LEU A 12 29.45 25.60 40.59
CA LEU A 12 28.21 24.82 40.68
C LEU A 12 27.29 25.09 39.48
N LEU A 13 27.16 26.35 39.06
CA LEU A 13 26.38 26.75 37.88
C LEU A 13 26.98 26.16 36.58
N CYS A 14 28.31 26.17 36.44
CA CYS A 14 28.99 25.54 35.30
C CYS A 14 28.82 24.02 35.29
N VAL A 15 28.88 23.34 36.43
CA VAL A 15 28.61 21.89 36.52
C VAL A 15 27.14 21.60 36.20
N MET A 16 26.21 22.41 36.67
CA MET A 16 24.78 22.27 36.37
C MET A 16 24.47 22.56 34.89
N ALA A 17 25.17 23.52 34.27
CA ALA A 17 25.07 23.81 32.84
C ALA A 17 25.68 22.69 31.97
N LEU A 18 26.74 22.03 32.42
CA LEU A 18 27.33 20.87 31.74
C LEU A 18 26.42 19.62 31.81
N MET A 19 25.59 19.49 32.85
CA MET A 19 24.62 18.40 33.00
C MET A 19 23.33 18.60 32.18
N LEU A 20 23.08 19.80 31.64
CA LEU A 20 21.87 20.12 30.86
C LEU A 20 22.03 19.91 29.34
N GLY A 21 23.22 19.49 28.86
CA GLY A 21 23.65 19.77 27.48
C GLY A 21 23.95 18.58 26.57
N CYS A 22 23.66 17.33 26.94
CA CYS A 22 23.96 16.19 26.07
C CYS A 22 22.79 15.20 26.01
N GLU A 23 21.72 15.57 25.28
CA GLU A 23 20.79 14.56 24.76
C GLU A 23 21.62 13.55 23.98
N SER A 24 21.67 12.33 24.50
CA SER A 24 22.41 11.26 23.85
C SER A 24 21.80 10.97 22.48
N LYS A 25 22.61 10.47 21.54
CA LYS A 25 22.12 10.04 20.21
C LYS A 25 20.95 9.05 20.35
N GLU A 26 21.00 8.19 21.35
CA GLU A 26 19.97 7.20 21.65
C GLU A 26 18.65 7.85 22.06
N GLU A 27 18.70 8.85 22.95
CA GLU A 27 17.54 9.59 23.40
C GLU A 27 16.85 10.34 22.25
N ARG A 28 17.62 10.97 21.36
CA ARG A 28 17.09 11.62 20.14
C ARG A 28 16.38 10.63 19.21
N ILE A 29 16.92 9.42 19.06
CA ILE A 29 16.31 8.37 18.25
C ILE A 29 14.99 7.92 18.88
N GLN A 30 14.96 7.70 20.19
CA GLN A 30 13.75 7.30 20.90
C GLN A 30 12.66 8.37 20.82
N GLN A 31 13.02 9.66 21.00
CA GLN A 31 12.10 10.78 20.80
C GLN A 31 11.55 10.81 19.36
N THR A 32 12.40 10.57 18.35
CA THR A 32 11.99 10.54 16.93
C THR A 32 11.01 9.39 16.67
N ILE A 33 11.27 8.20 17.23
CA ILE A 33 10.35 7.05 17.15
C ILE A 33 9.02 7.41 17.78
N ALA A 34 9.02 7.95 19.00
CA ALA A 34 7.80 8.32 19.72
C ALA A 34 6.97 9.35 18.94
N HIS A 35 7.61 10.41 18.44
CA HIS A 35 6.94 11.45 17.65
C HIS A 35 6.35 10.89 16.35
N THR A 36 7.11 10.08 15.60
CA THR A 36 6.64 9.51 14.32
C THR A 36 5.52 8.49 14.52
N GLN A 37 5.55 7.70 15.59
CA GLN A 37 4.44 6.82 15.98
C GLN A 37 3.19 7.60 16.40
N GLN A 38 3.34 8.72 17.11
CA GLN A 38 2.21 9.59 17.48
C GLN A 38 1.57 10.23 16.25
N ASP A 39 2.36 10.66 15.28
CA ASP A 39 1.89 11.16 13.98
C ASP A 39 1.09 10.10 13.21
N ALA A 40 1.60 8.87 13.16
CA ALA A 40 0.91 7.76 12.52
C ALA A 40 -0.44 7.47 13.21
N SER A 41 -0.45 7.45 14.55
CA SER A 41 -1.68 7.25 15.33
C SER A 41 -2.72 8.34 15.05
N ARG A 42 -2.31 9.61 15.04
CA ARG A 42 -3.20 10.73 14.74
C ARG A 42 -3.80 10.61 13.33
N ALA A 43 -2.99 10.25 12.35
CA ALA A 43 -3.44 10.06 10.98
C ALA A 43 -4.44 8.89 10.85
N ILE A 44 -4.16 7.75 11.50
CA ILE A 44 -5.07 6.59 11.50
C ILE A 44 -6.41 6.95 12.16
N ASN A 45 -6.40 7.58 13.34
CA ASN A 45 -7.63 7.98 14.01
C ASN A 45 -8.45 8.98 13.18
N ALA A 46 -7.77 9.97 12.57
CA ALA A 46 -8.44 10.94 11.69
C ALA A 46 -9.04 10.27 10.44
N LEU A 47 -8.41 9.23 9.90
CA LEU A 47 -8.99 8.43 8.82
C LEU A 47 -10.23 7.67 9.29
N GLY A 48 -10.18 7.06 10.49
CA GLY A 48 -11.33 6.37 11.08
C GLY A 48 -12.52 7.31 11.21
N ASP A 49 -12.30 8.49 11.79
CA ASP A 49 -13.32 9.55 11.90
C ASP A 49 -13.86 9.98 10.52
N ALA A 50 -12.98 10.08 9.51
CA ALA A 50 -13.38 10.45 8.16
C ALA A 50 -14.22 9.35 7.48
N LEU A 51 -13.96 8.07 7.75
CA LEU A 51 -14.77 6.96 7.29
C LEU A 51 -16.14 6.97 7.97
N ASP A 52 -16.18 7.10 9.30
CA ASP A 52 -17.42 7.10 10.08
C ASP A 52 -18.32 8.31 9.73
N LYS A 53 -17.72 9.43 9.34
CA LYS A 53 -18.42 10.64 8.88
C LYS A 53 -18.71 10.67 7.37
N ASN A 54 -18.46 9.59 6.63
CA ASN A 54 -18.66 9.50 5.18
C ASN A 54 -17.90 10.57 4.37
N GLN A 55 -16.72 10.98 4.84
CA GLN A 55 -15.87 12.00 4.22
C GLN A 55 -14.86 11.42 3.21
N VAL A 56 -14.80 10.09 3.08
CA VAL A 56 -13.94 9.39 2.12
C VAL A 56 -14.76 9.09 0.87
N ARG A 57 -14.58 9.87 -0.20
CA ARG A 57 -15.38 9.77 -1.44
C ARG A 57 -15.48 8.35 -1.99
N ASN A 58 -14.36 7.65 -2.12
CA ASN A 58 -14.34 6.31 -2.69
C ASN A 58 -14.92 5.25 -1.72
N ALA A 59 -15.01 5.54 -0.42
CA ALA A 59 -15.73 4.68 0.52
C ALA A 59 -17.25 4.76 0.27
N ASN A 60 -17.77 5.98 0.08
CA ASN A 60 -19.17 6.18 -0.28
C ASN A 60 -19.48 5.48 -1.61
N LEU A 61 -18.62 5.66 -2.62
CA LEU A 61 -18.80 5.01 -3.92
C LEU A 61 -18.77 3.48 -3.84
N LEU A 62 -17.88 2.93 -3.01
CA LEU A 62 -17.79 1.49 -2.80
C LEU A 62 -19.08 0.92 -2.21
N THR A 63 -19.67 1.64 -1.24
CA THR A 63 -20.97 1.29 -0.64
C THR A 63 -22.09 1.30 -1.67
N GLU A 64 -22.16 2.36 -2.50
CA GLU A 64 -23.16 2.45 -3.58
C GLU A 64 -23.02 1.32 -4.60
N TYR A 65 -21.79 0.99 -4.99
CA TYR A 65 -21.52 -0.09 -5.95
C TYR A 65 -21.96 -1.44 -5.41
N ALA A 66 -21.72 -1.69 -4.12
CA ALA A 66 -22.18 -2.90 -3.47
C ALA A 66 -23.70 -2.99 -3.42
N ASN A 67 -24.40 -1.89 -3.13
CA ASN A 67 -25.85 -1.83 -3.10
C ASN A 67 -26.45 -2.10 -4.49
N VAL A 68 -25.95 -1.42 -5.52
CA VAL A 68 -26.40 -1.62 -6.91
C VAL A 68 -26.15 -3.07 -7.35
N LEU A 69 -24.95 -3.62 -7.09
CA LEU A 69 -24.62 -4.99 -7.45
C LEU A 69 -25.50 -6.00 -6.70
N SER A 70 -25.78 -5.77 -5.41
CA SER A 70 -26.64 -6.64 -4.60
C SER A 70 -28.08 -6.67 -5.13
N GLN A 71 -28.59 -5.53 -5.62
CA GLN A 71 -29.92 -5.43 -6.22
C GLN A 71 -29.99 -6.08 -7.60
N GLN A 72 -28.98 -5.86 -8.44
CA GLN A 72 -28.94 -6.39 -9.81
C GLN A 72 -28.61 -7.87 -9.87
N ASN A 73 -27.75 -8.35 -8.96
CA ASN A 73 -27.34 -9.74 -8.87
C ASN A 73 -27.37 -10.23 -7.41
N PRO A 74 -28.54 -10.69 -6.93
CA PRO A 74 -28.70 -11.15 -5.54
C PRO A 74 -27.75 -12.27 -5.13
N GLN A 75 -27.29 -13.10 -6.08
CA GLN A 75 -26.32 -14.17 -5.80
C GLN A 75 -24.95 -13.62 -5.36
N LEU A 76 -24.61 -12.40 -5.78
CA LEU A 76 -23.36 -11.73 -5.40
C LEU A 76 -23.53 -10.80 -4.19
N SER A 77 -24.73 -10.64 -3.64
CA SER A 77 -25.02 -9.72 -2.54
C SER A 77 -24.06 -9.91 -1.36
N ASN A 78 -23.83 -11.16 -0.95
CA ASN A 78 -22.93 -11.43 0.17
C ASN A 78 -21.48 -11.02 -0.11
N ILE A 79 -20.99 -11.25 -1.33
CA ILE A 79 -19.62 -10.86 -1.74
C ILE A 79 -19.55 -9.33 -1.85
N ALA A 80 -20.58 -8.70 -2.41
CA ALA A 80 -20.66 -7.26 -2.59
C ALA A 80 -20.60 -6.53 -1.25
N GLN A 81 -21.45 -6.94 -0.30
CA GLN A 81 -21.50 -6.35 1.05
C GLN A 81 -20.23 -6.64 1.85
N LEU A 82 -19.62 -7.81 1.65
CA LEU A 82 -18.32 -8.13 2.22
C LEU A 82 -17.22 -7.17 1.76
N ILE A 83 -17.10 -6.95 0.44
CA ILE A 83 -16.11 -6.01 -0.11
C ILE A 83 -16.43 -4.58 0.34
N ALA A 84 -17.72 -4.23 0.47
CA ALA A 84 -18.15 -2.92 0.96
C ALA A 84 -17.65 -2.59 2.36
N GLN A 85 -17.28 -3.57 3.18
CA GLN A 85 -16.73 -3.32 4.52
C GLN A 85 -15.47 -2.44 4.49
N ASP A 86 -14.68 -2.46 3.40
CA ASP A 86 -13.53 -1.57 3.22
C ASP A 86 -13.90 -0.08 3.16
N ALA A 87 -15.18 0.25 2.95
CA ALA A 87 -15.69 1.61 3.06
C ALA A 87 -15.81 2.09 4.52
N THR A 88 -15.59 1.21 5.50
CA THR A 88 -15.82 1.49 6.92
C THR A 88 -14.55 1.30 7.74
N SER A 89 -14.57 1.82 8.97
CA SER A 89 -13.55 1.54 9.98
C SER A 89 -13.49 0.05 10.39
N ASN A 90 -14.45 -0.79 10.01
CA ASN A 90 -14.42 -2.24 10.25
C ASN A 90 -13.77 -3.05 9.12
N GLY A 91 -13.48 -2.42 7.98
CA GLY A 91 -12.89 -3.09 6.83
C GLY A 91 -11.42 -3.49 7.04
N PRO A 92 -10.94 -4.54 6.35
CA PRO A 92 -9.57 -5.02 6.52
C PRO A 92 -8.50 -3.99 6.14
N LEU A 93 -8.77 -3.08 5.20
CA LEU A 93 -7.80 -2.02 4.88
C LEU A 93 -7.53 -1.11 6.08
N TYR A 94 -8.56 -0.64 6.78
CA TYR A 94 -8.39 0.20 7.97
C TYR A 94 -7.87 -0.60 9.16
N GLN A 95 -8.46 -1.77 9.41
CA GLN A 95 -8.09 -2.64 10.52
C GLN A 95 -6.63 -3.09 10.43
N SER A 96 -6.08 -3.29 9.24
CA SER A 96 -4.67 -3.62 9.08
C SER A 96 -3.73 -2.46 9.44
N LEU A 97 -4.14 -1.20 9.19
CA LEU A 97 -3.37 -0.04 9.63
C LEU A 97 -3.33 0.02 11.16
N LEU A 98 -4.47 -0.18 11.82
CA LEU A 98 -4.56 -0.21 13.28
C LEU A 98 -3.71 -1.34 13.86
N SER A 99 -3.86 -2.56 13.36
CA SER A 99 -3.10 -3.73 13.80
C SER A 99 -1.60 -3.53 13.63
N ARG A 100 -1.16 -3.01 12.48
CA ARG A 100 0.26 -2.71 12.22
C ARG A 100 0.79 -1.60 13.12
N TYR A 101 -0.01 -0.59 13.42
CA TYR A 101 0.36 0.45 14.38
C TYR A 101 0.57 -0.14 15.79
N GLN A 102 -0.34 -1.00 16.26
CA GLN A 102 -0.16 -1.68 17.55
C GLN A 102 1.09 -2.56 17.55
N ALA A 103 1.33 -3.33 16.49
CA ALA A 103 2.53 -4.15 16.34
C ALA A 103 3.82 -3.31 16.31
N LEU A 104 3.75 -2.04 15.88
CA LEU A 104 4.90 -1.14 15.84
C LEU A 104 5.23 -0.54 17.22
N LYS A 105 4.27 -0.50 18.16
CA LYS A 105 4.53 -0.10 19.56
C LYS A 105 5.40 -1.11 20.30
N SER A 106 5.37 -2.36 19.86
CA SER A 106 6.24 -3.44 20.36
C SER A 106 6.98 -4.06 19.18
N PRO A 107 8.00 -3.35 18.63
CA PRO A 107 8.71 -3.77 17.45
C PRO A 107 9.25 -5.19 17.58
N GLN A 108 9.22 -5.92 16.47
CA GLN A 108 9.73 -7.28 16.44
C GLN A 108 11.25 -7.32 16.62
N PRO A 109 11.80 -8.42 17.18
CA PRO A 109 13.23 -8.61 17.31
C PRO A 109 13.96 -8.43 15.97
N GLY A 110 15.03 -7.63 15.97
CA GLY A 110 15.85 -7.37 14.79
C GLY A 110 15.35 -6.26 13.86
N MET A 111 14.25 -5.57 14.20
CA MET A 111 13.87 -4.33 13.52
C MET A 111 14.78 -3.19 13.98
N SER A 112 15.40 -2.48 13.04
CA SER A 112 16.24 -1.31 13.36
C SER A 112 15.38 -0.09 13.71
N SER A 113 15.95 0.89 14.40
CA SER A 113 15.27 2.18 14.66
C SER A 113 14.84 2.87 13.37
N ASP A 114 15.63 2.76 12.30
CA ASP A 114 15.30 3.28 10.98
C ASP A 114 14.10 2.53 10.36
N ASP A 115 14.04 1.21 10.49
CA ASP A 115 12.90 0.41 10.04
C ASP A 115 11.62 0.78 10.82
N ILE A 116 11.72 1.04 12.14
CA ILE A 116 10.58 1.46 12.97
C ILE A 116 10.04 2.81 12.49
N ILE A 117 10.94 3.78 12.30
CA ILE A 117 10.59 5.11 11.77
C ILE A 117 9.99 4.95 10.36
N GLU A 118 10.57 4.09 9.51
CA GLU A 118 10.05 3.82 8.17
C GLU A 118 8.61 3.33 8.20
N GLN A 119 8.33 2.33 9.04
CA GLN A 119 6.98 1.78 9.18
C GLN A 119 5.99 2.83 9.72
N ALA A 120 6.39 3.67 10.66
CA ALA A 120 5.52 4.72 11.21
C ALA A 120 5.11 5.75 10.14
N VAL A 121 6.07 6.23 9.34
CA VAL A 121 5.77 7.15 8.23
C VAL A 121 4.91 6.48 7.16
N LEU A 122 5.18 5.22 6.81
CA LEU A 122 4.36 4.48 5.84
C LEU A 122 2.91 4.33 6.31
N LEU A 123 2.70 4.10 7.62
CA LEU A 123 1.36 4.07 8.24
C LEU A 123 0.69 5.44 8.16
N LYS A 124 1.41 6.52 8.49
CA LYS A 124 0.91 7.90 8.36
C LYS A 124 0.50 8.22 6.92
N GLU A 125 1.34 7.86 5.93
CA GLU A 125 1.03 8.05 4.51
C GLU A 125 -0.21 7.25 4.10
N ALA A 126 -0.25 5.95 4.43
CA ALA A 126 -1.38 5.07 4.12
C ALA A 126 -2.70 5.56 4.72
N ALA A 127 -2.64 6.15 5.91
CA ALA A 127 -3.80 6.71 6.60
C ALA A 127 -4.26 8.07 6.03
N SER A 128 -3.53 8.69 5.10
CA SER A 128 -4.01 9.94 4.48
C SER A 128 -5.25 9.67 3.63
N VAL A 129 -6.28 10.52 3.76
CA VAL A 129 -7.55 10.39 3.02
C VAL A 129 -7.34 10.25 1.51
N SER A 130 -6.36 10.94 0.93
CA SER A 130 -6.06 10.83 -0.51
C SER A 130 -5.52 9.45 -0.90
N LEU A 131 -4.55 8.90 -0.14
CA LEU A 131 -3.94 7.60 -0.45
C LEU A 131 -4.88 6.45 -0.10
N PHE A 132 -5.73 6.63 0.91
CA PHE A 132 -6.79 5.67 1.24
C PHE A 132 -7.87 5.64 0.16
N ASN A 133 -8.31 6.81 -0.32
CA ASN A 133 -9.22 6.88 -1.49
C ASN A 133 -8.64 6.13 -2.70
N ASP A 134 -7.37 6.35 -3.01
CA ASP A 134 -6.70 5.66 -4.12
C ASP A 134 -6.62 4.14 -3.85
N ALA A 135 -6.39 3.69 -2.61
CA ALA A 135 -6.40 2.27 -2.27
C ALA A 135 -7.78 1.61 -2.47
N LEU A 136 -8.86 2.33 -2.20
CA LEU A 136 -10.22 1.85 -2.41
C LEU A 136 -10.59 1.66 -3.89
N THR A 137 -9.78 2.12 -4.85
CA THR A 137 -10.06 1.84 -6.27
C THR A 137 -10.00 0.35 -6.57
N ASP A 138 -9.18 -0.43 -5.84
CA ASP A 138 -9.08 -1.88 -6.05
C ASP A 138 -10.40 -2.60 -5.72
N PRO A 139 -10.98 -2.49 -4.50
CA PRO A 139 -12.27 -3.10 -4.20
C PRO A 139 -13.41 -2.54 -5.06
N ILE A 140 -13.42 -1.24 -5.37
CA ILE A 140 -14.43 -0.66 -6.29
C ILE A 140 -14.38 -1.35 -7.65
N ASN A 141 -13.19 -1.53 -8.21
CA ASN A 141 -13.03 -2.14 -9.53
C ASN A 141 -13.34 -3.64 -9.54
N VAL A 142 -13.26 -4.32 -8.39
CA VAL A 142 -13.76 -5.69 -8.27
C VAL A 142 -15.28 -5.73 -8.39
N LEU A 143 -16.00 -4.85 -7.68
CA LEU A 143 -17.46 -4.76 -7.80
C LEU A 143 -17.88 -4.32 -9.21
N ALA A 144 -17.15 -3.38 -9.80
CA ALA A 144 -17.39 -2.96 -11.18
C ALA A 144 -17.22 -4.12 -12.17
N ASP A 145 -16.17 -4.93 -12.01
CA ASP A 145 -15.94 -6.11 -12.85
C ASP A 145 -17.01 -7.20 -12.68
N MET A 146 -17.57 -7.35 -11.47
CA MET A 146 -18.67 -8.29 -11.17
C MET A 146 -20.03 -7.83 -11.69
N SER A 147 -20.17 -6.53 -11.98
CA SER A 147 -21.41 -5.92 -12.47
C SER A 147 -21.70 -6.17 -13.95
N ASN A 148 -20.82 -6.91 -14.65
CA ASN A 148 -20.89 -7.17 -16.09
C ASN A 148 -21.00 -5.90 -16.95
N GLY A 149 -20.32 -4.82 -16.53
CA GLY A 149 -20.21 -3.57 -17.29
C GLY A 149 -21.28 -2.53 -16.98
N THR A 150 -22.17 -2.77 -16.01
CA THR A 150 -23.16 -1.78 -15.56
C THR A 150 -22.54 -0.69 -14.68
N LEU A 151 -21.53 -1.04 -13.88
CA LEU A 151 -20.78 -0.12 -13.04
C LEU A 151 -19.44 0.23 -13.71
N ALA A 152 -19.08 1.51 -13.65
CA ALA A 152 -17.86 2.03 -14.25
C ALA A 152 -16.64 1.75 -13.37
N ARG A 153 -15.49 1.47 -13.99
CA ARG A 153 -14.22 1.39 -13.25
C ARG A 153 -13.73 2.78 -12.83
N VAL A 154 -12.98 2.84 -11.73
CA VAL A 154 -12.40 4.04 -11.15
C VAL A 154 -10.88 3.91 -11.07
N GLY A 155 -10.14 4.93 -11.54
CA GLY A 155 -8.67 4.94 -11.48
C GLY A 155 -7.98 3.88 -12.35
N ALA A 156 -8.74 3.09 -13.11
CA ALA A 156 -8.27 2.02 -13.98
C ALA A 156 -8.80 2.19 -15.40
N VAL A 157 -8.12 1.60 -16.38
CA VAL A 157 -8.64 1.49 -17.75
C VAL A 157 -9.89 0.59 -17.79
N SER A 158 -10.68 0.69 -18.85
CA SER A 158 -11.88 -0.14 -19.02
C SER A 158 -11.55 -1.64 -18.97
N GLN A 159 -12.53 -2.44 -18.54
CA GLN A 159 -12.38 -3.91 -18.46
C GLN A 159 -12.00 -4.52 -19.79
N SER A 160 -12.62 -4.08 -20.88
CA SER A 160 -12.32 -4.53 -22.24
C SER A 160 -10.89 -4.18 -22.68
N ALA A 161 -10.43 -2.97 -22.41
CA ALA A 161 -9.06 -2.55 -22.74
C ALA A 161 -8.02 -3.34 -21.94
N GLU A 162 -8.28 -3.60 -20.66
CA GLU A 162 -7.39 -4.42 -19.83
C GLU A 162 -7.39 -5.90 -20.26
N GLN A 163 -8.53 -6.46 -20.63
CA GLN A 163 -8.63 -7.83 -21.14
C GLN A 163 -7.86 -7.96 -22.46
N ALA A 164 -7.99 -7.00 -23.38
CA ALA A 164 -7.23 -6.98 -24.62
C ALA A 164 -5.71 -6.96 -24.35
N ALA A 165 -5.27 -6.22 -23.32
CA ALA A 165 -3.85 -6.18 -22.93
C ALA A 165 -3.36 -7.46 -22.22
N ASN A 166 -4.26 -8.26 -21.65
CA ASN A 166 -3.94 -9.47 -20.88
C ASN A 166 -4.38 -10.77 -21.59
N ASN A 167 -4.52 -10.76 -22.93
CA ASN A 167 -4.92 -11.91 -23.75
C ASN A 167 -6.27 -12.53 -23.34
N GLY A 168 -7.26 -11.70 -22.99
CA GLY A 168 -8.65 -12.11 -22.88
C GLY A 168 -8.98 -13.01 -21.68
N GLN A 169 -8.14 -13.10 -20.65
CA GLN A 169 -8.42 -13.91 -19.47
C GLN A 169 -9.12 -13.08 -18.37
N PRO A 170 -10.43 -13.25 -18.13
CA PRO A 170 -11.13 -12.56 -17.07
C PRO A 170 -10.85 -13.25 -15.73
N ALA A 171 -9.86 -12.77 -14.98
CA ALA A 171 -9.79 -13.09 -13.57
C ALA A 171 -10.54 -11.99 -12.79
N LEU A 172 -11.80 -12.26 -12.44
CA LEU A 172 -12.53 -11.48 -11.44
C LEU A 172 -11.70 -11.43 -10.14
N GLY A 173 -11.79 -10.37 -9.34
CA GLY A 173 -11.09 -10.28 -8.04
C GLY A 173 -9.56 -10.22 -8.07
N ASN A 174 -8.91 -10.35 -9.24
CA ASN A 174 -7.45 -10.36 -9.39
C ASN A 174 -6.79 -9.08 -8.85
N GLN A 175 -7.52 -7.97 -8.83
CA GLN A 175 -7.08 -6.68 -8.27
C GLN A 175 -6.72 -6.76 -6.78
N LEU A 176 -7.33 -7.68 -6.02
CA LEU A 176 -7.07 -7.82 -4.58
C LEU A 176 -5.98 -8.86 -4.27
N VAL A 177 -5.57 -9.64 -5.27
CA VAL A 177 -4.58 -10.70 -5.10
C VAL A 177 -3.21 -10.10 -4.80
N GLY A 178 -2.49 -10.70 -3.86
CA GLY A 178 -1.19 -10.22 -3.41
C GLY A 178 -1.27 -9.10 -2.36
N ASN A 179 -2.44 -8.51 -2.14
CA ASN A 179 -2.68 -7.56 -1.07
C ASN A 179 -2.87 -8.27 0.28
N ALA A 180 -1.92 -8.06 1.18
CA ALA A 180 -1.84 -8.74 2.47
C ALA A 180 -3.06 -8.52 3.39
N ASN A 181 -3.93 -7.55 3.06
CA ASN A 181 -5.16 -7.30 3.79
C ASN A 181 -6.28 -8.31 3.46
N TYR A 182 -6.19 -9.02 2.34
CA TYR A 182 -7.24 -9.96 1.89
C TYR A 182 -6.81 -11.42 1.88
N GLY A 183 -5.51 -11.68 2.04
CA GLY A 183 -4.96 -13.03 1.96
C GLY A 183 -3.46 -13.06 2.09
N GLU A 184 -2.89 -14.23 1.84
CA GLU A 184 -1.45 -14.40 1.74
C GLU A 184 -1.04 -15.40 0.68
N TRP A 185 0.23 -15.30 0.26
CA TRP A 185 0.85 -16.31 -0.56
C TRP A 185 1.32 -17.46 0.33
N GLN A 186 0.84 -18.66 0.03
CA GLN A 186 1.28 -19.92 0.63
C GLN A 186 2.17 -20.66 -0.37
N THR A 187 3.14 -21.43 0.13
CA THR A 187 4.00 -22.28 -0.71
C THR A 187 3.77 -23.74 -0.37
N ASN A 188 3.45 -24.57 -1.36
CA ASN A 188 3.30 -26.01 -1.16
C ASN A 188 4.66 -26.73 -1.13
N SER A 189 4.63 -28.02 -0.79
CA SER A 189 5.81 -28.90 -0.79
C SER A 189 6.54 -28.94 -2.14
N ASN A 190 5.80 -28.76 -3.23
CA ASN A 190 6.33 -28.75 -4.60
C ASN A 190 7.01 -27.42 -4.98
N GLY A 191 7.09 -26.45 -4.05
CA GLY A 191 7.74 -25.16 -4.25
C GLY A 191 6.91 -24.14 -5.04
N THR A 192 5.70 -24.50 -5.45
CA THR A 192 4.75 -23.61 -6.11
C THR A 192 4.04 -22.76 -5.08
N SER A 193 3.95 -21.45 -5.33
CA SER A 193 3.24 -20.52 -4.44
C SER A 193 1.86 -20.19 -4.99
N PHE A 194 0.85 -20.19 -4.13
CA PHE A 194 -0.54 -19.91 -4.48
C PHE A 194 -1.17 -18.90 -3.51
N TRP A 195 -2.17 -18.16 -3.97
CA TRP A 195 -2.88 -17.19 -3.15
C TRP A 195 -3.94 -17.88 -2.31
N MET A 196 -3.99 -17.53 -1.02
CA MET A 196 -5.01 -18.00 -0.09
C MET A 196 -5.74 -16.80 0.50
N TRP A 197 -7.05 -16.73 0.27
CA TRP A 197 -7.92 -15.72 0.86
C TRP A 197 -8.15 -15.99 2.36
N TYR A 198 -8.24 -14.93 3.16
CA TYR A 198 -8.47 -15.05 4.61
C TYR A 198 -9.91 -14.87 5.03
N GLY A 199 -10.28 -15.60 6.09
CA GLY A 199 -11.52 -15.39 6.84
C GLY A 199 -12.75 -15.24 5.96
N MET A 200 -13.38 -14.07 6.05
CA MET A 200 -14.56 -13.70 5.30
C MET A 200 -14.36 -13.66 3.76
N TYR A 201 -13.14 -13.39 3.27
CA TYR A 201 -12.82 -13.32 1.84
C TYR A 201 -12.64 -14.69 1.17
N ARG A 202 -12.79 -15.80 1.91
CA ARG A 202 -12.72 -17.15 1.33
C ARG A 202 -13.70 -17.37 0.18
N MET A 203 -14.87 -16.72 0.22
CA MET A 203 -15.87 -16.80 -0.85
C MET A 203 -15.40 -16.18 -2.18
N LEU A 204 -14.38 -15.31 -2.16
CA LEU A 204 -13.70 -14.89 -3.40
C LEU A 204 -12.89 -16.03 -4.02
N GLY A 205 -12.41 -16.98 -3.22
CA GLY A 205 -11.72 -18.17 -3.72
C GLY A 205 -12.60 -18.98 -4.67
N ASP A 206 -13.87 -19.17 -4.32
CA ASP A 206 -14.82 -19.94 -5.13
C ASP A 206 -15.13 -19.26 -6.48
N LEU A 207 -15.07 -17.92 -6.51
CA LEU A 207 -15.32 -17.13 -7.72
C LEU A 207 -14.07 -17.02 -8.61
N VAL A 208 -12.90 -16.83 -8.00
CA VAL A 208 -11.66 -16.50 -8.71
C VAL A 208 -10.86 -17.76 -9.07
N GLY A 209 -11.09 -18.86 -8.35
CA GLY A 209 -10.35 -20.10 -8.48
C GLY A 209 -8.94 -20.01 -7.89
N ASP A 210 -8.16 -21.07 -8.12
CA ASP A 210 -6.78 -21.17 -7.65
C ASP A 210 -5.84 -20.22 -8.41
N ILE A 211 -5.02 -19.49 -7.65
CA ILE A 211 -4.15 -18.45 -8.21
C ILE A 211 -2.70 -18.78 -7.90
N GLU A 212 -1.97 -19.25 -8.90
CA GLU A 212 -0.54 -19.48 -8.81
C GLU A 212 0.25 -18.18 -8.98
N TYR A 213 1.23 -17.93 -8.12
CA TYR A 213 2.05 -16.71 -8.12
C TYR A 213 2.73 -16.46 -9.47
N GLY A 214 3.32 -17.49 -10.09
CA GLY A 214 4.04 -17.35 -11.36
C GLY A 214 3.13 -16.95 -12.52
N SER A 215 1.96 -17.60 -12.62
CA SER A 215 0.92 -17.29 -13.60
C SER A 215 0.30 -15.92 -13.37
N TRP A 216 -0.10 -15.63 -12.13
CA TRP A 216 -0.67 -14.35 -11.72
C TRP A 216 0.30 -13.21 -11.98
N SER A 217 1.57 -13.35 -11.61
CA SER A 217 2.59 -12.32 -11.76
C SER A 217 2.71 -11.80 -13.21
N LYS A 218 2.62 -12.70 -14.19
CA LYS A 218 2.65 -12.36 -15.61
C LYS A 218 1.36 -11.70 -16.11
N ARG A 219 0.20 -12.08 -15.56
CA ARG A 219 -1.14 -11.75 -16.09
C ARG A 219 -1.95 -10.81 -15.18
N ARG A 220 -1.39 -10.35 -14.07
CA ARG A 220 -2.12 -9.58 -13.06
C ARG A 220 -2.80 -8.37 -13.67
N LYS A 221 -3.97 -8.01 -13.16
CA LYS A 221 -4.63 -6.76 -13.52
C LYS A 221 -3.91 -5.56 -12.89
N TYR A 222 -4.28 -4.36 -13.33
CA TYR A 222 -3.96 -3.15 -12.62
C TYR A 222 -4.51 -3.24 -11.19
N SER A 223 -3.69 -2.88 -10.22
CA SER A 223 -4.08 -2.78 -8.81
C SER A 223 -3.28 -1.65 -8.19
N TYR A 224 -3.97 -0.70 -7.58
CA TYR A 224 -3.34 0.35 -6.79
C TYR A 224 -2.33 -0.24 -5.81
N TYR A 225 -2.72 -1.28 -5.08
CA TYR A 225 -1.82 -1.93 -4.13
C TYR A 225 -0.54 -2.42 -4.81
N SER A 226 -0.64 -3.18 -5.89
CA SER A 226 0.54 -3.76 -6.55
C SER A 226 1.44 -2.70 -7.19
N ASP A 227 0.85 -1.63 -7.72
CA ASP A 227 1.55 -0.63 -8.52
C ASP A 227 2.11 0.55 -7.67
N TYR A 228 1.42 0.90 -6.58
CA TYR A 228 1.72 2.09 -5.76
C TYR A 228 1.69 1.83 -4.25
N GLY A 229 0.77 0.99 -3.78
CA GLY A 229 0.41 0.85 -2.37
C GLY A 229 1.22 -0.18 -1.58
N ARG A 230 1.94 -1.10 -2.22
CA ARG A 230 2.49 -2.30 -1.59
C ARG A 230 3.28 -2.03 -0.31
N LYS A 231 4.23 -1.08 -0.35
CA LYS A 231 5.01 -0.70 0.85
C LYS A 231 4.14 -0.10 1.96
N ARG A 232 3.12 0.67 1.58
CA ARG A 232 2.24 1.39 2.52
C ARG A 232 1.26 0.47 3.21
N TYR A 233 0.73 -0.53 2.50
CA TYR A 233 -0.34 -1.41 2.97
C TYR A 233 0.11 -2.83 3.36
N THR A 234 1.42 -3.12 3.31
CA THR A 234 1.97 -4.40 3.78
C THR A 234 2.78 -4.19 5.06
N SER A 235 2.63 -5.08 6.04
CA SER A 235 3.49 -5.10 7.22
C SER A 235 4.96 -5.37 6.86
N TYR A 236 5.89 -4.97 7.71
CA TYR A 236 7.32 -5.23 7.54
C TYR A 236 7.63 -6.70 7.20
N GLN A 237 7.10 -7.65 7.98
CA GLN A 237 7.29 -9.08 7.71
C GLN A 237 6.54 -9.55 6.48
N GLY A 238 5.32 -9.06 6.25
CA GLY A 238 4.57 -9.37 5.03
C GLY A 238 5.35 -8.98 3.78
N TYR A 239 6.01 -7.82 3.81
CA TYR A 239 6.81 -7.33 2.71
C TYR A 239 8.05 -8.21 2.47
N LYS A 240 8.75 -8.61 3.55
CA LYS A 240 9.89 -9.55 3.47
C LYS A 240 9.45 -10.91 2.93
N ARG A 241 8.35 -11.47 3.42
CA ARG A 241 7.78 -12.75 2.93
C ARG A 241 7.47 -12.69 1.43
N GLN A 242 6.77 -11.65 0.99
CA GLN A 242 6.46 -11.46 -0.42
C GLN A 242 7.73 -11.32 -1.29
N ASN A 243 8.77 -10.63 -0.82
CA ASN A 243 10.04 -10.54 -1.54
C ASN A 243 10.74 -11.91 -1.64
N ALA A 244 10.70 -12.70 -0.56
CA ALA A 244 11.27 -14.05 -0.56
C ALA A 244 10.56 -14.97 -1.55
N ILE A 245 9.23 -14.86 -1.67
CA ILE A 245 8.42 -15.59 -2.64
C ILE A 245 8.81 -15.19 -4.07
N GLU A 246 8.94 -13.89 -4.34
CA GLU A 246 9.38 -13.41 -5.64
C GLU A 246 10.77 -13.95 -6.02
N GLN A 247 11.73 -13.91 -5.08
CA GLN A 247 13.08 -14.43 -5.29
C GLN A 247 13.07 -15.94 -5.55
N ARG A 248 12.30 -16.71 -4.76
CA ARG A 248 12.16 -18.16 -4.93
C ARG A 248 11.53 -18.51 -6.28
N THR A 249 10.44 -17.84 -6.66
CA THR A 249 9.79 -18.07 -7.96
C THR A 249 10.73 -17.70 -9.11
N ARG A 250 11.45 -16.58 -9.00
CA ARG A 250 12.47 -16.19 -9.99
C ARG A 250 13.53 -17.28 -10.17
N GLN A 251 14.09 -17.81 -9.07
CA GLN A 251 15.08 -18.88 -9.10
C GLN A 251 14.50 -20.18 -9.70
N SER A 252 13.27 -20.55 -9.34
CA SER A 252 12.60 -21.73 -9.90
C SER A 252 12.42 -21.63 -11.42
N TYR A 253 11.96 -20.47 -11.90
CA TYR A 253 11.80 -20.21 -13.33
C TYR A 253 13.15 -20.25 -14.06
N GLN A 254 14.21 -19.66 -13.48
CA GLN A 254 15.55 -19.70 -14.05
C GLN A 254 16.06 -21.14 -14.19
N ARG A 255 15.86 -22.00 -13.18
CA ARG A 255 16.22 -23.42 -13.23
C ARG A 255 15.47 -24.20 -14.32
N GLN A 256 14.23 -23.79 -14.63
CA GLN A 256 13.40 -24.37 -15.68
C GLN A 256 13.70 -23.76 -17.08
N GLY A 257 14.66 -22.84 -17.21
CA GLY A 257 14.92 -22.12 -18.46
C GLY A 257 13.79 -21.15 -18.87
N ARG A 258 12.89 -20.79 -17.94
CA ARG A 258 11.73 -19.92 -18.18
C ARG A 258 12.01 -18.49 -17.73
N GLN A 259 11.42 -17.52 -18.43
CA GLN A 259 11.48 -16.12 -18.04
C GLN A 259 10.43 -15.80 -16.96
N PHE A 260 10.87 -15.21 -15.83
CA PHE A 260 9.97 -14.72 -14.77
C PHE A 260 9.76 -13.21 -14.91
N THR A 261 8.51 -12.79 -15.10
CA THR A 261 8.12 -11.37 -15.07
C THR A 261 7.64 -11.04 -13.67
N SER A 262 8.37 -10.21 -12.94
CA SER A 262 7.97 -9.78 -11.60
C SER A 262 6.74 -8.88 -11.65
N PRO A 263 5.77 -9.06 -10.73
CA PRO A 263 4.53 -8.28 -10.77
C PRO A 263 4.82 -6.82 -10.40
N TYR A 264 5.90 -6.55 -9.67
CA TYR A 264 6.23 -5.23 -9.14
C TYR A 264 7.32 -4.51 -9.96
N SER A 265 7.84 -5.16 -11.01
CA SER A 265 8.91 -4.61 -11.84
C SER A 265 8.47 -3.44 -12.71
N LYS A 266 7.20 -3.40 -13.10
CA LYS A 266 6.62 -2.34 -13.92
C LYS A 266 5.24 -1.99 -13.37
N ARG A 267 4.97 -0.69 -13.29
CA ARG A 267 3.64 -0.19 -12.97
C ARG A 267 2.74 -0.38 -14.19
N LYS A 268 1.59 -1.01 -14.03
CA LYS A 268 0.54 -0.99 -15.04
C LYS A 268 -0.09 0.41 -15.03
N ALA A 269 -0.33 0.97 -16.22
CA ALA A 269 -0.96 2.27 -16.34
C ALA A 269 -2.41 2.16 -15.84
N GLY A 270 -2.70 2.80 -14.70
CA GLY A 270 -4.06 3.12 -14.32
C GLY A 270 -4.60 4.25 -15.20
N ALA A 271 -5.91 4.54 -15.08
CA ALA A 271 -6.46 5.75 -15.67
C ALA A 271 -5.91 7.00 -14.94
N SER A 272 -6.06 8.19 -15.53
CA SER A 272 -5.57 9.49 -15.05
C SER A 272 -6.19 10.01 -13.73
N GLY A 273 -6.71 9.12 -12.88
CA GLY A 273 -7.52 9.45 -11.71
C GLY A 273 -6.85 9.30 -10.34
N LEU A 274 -5.60 8.83 -10.26
CA LEU A 274 -4.88 8.71 -8.99
C LEU A 274 -4.43 10.07 -8.45
N SER A 275 -4.38 10.20 -7.13
CA SER A 275 -3.86 11.41 -6.49
C SER A 275 -2.36 11.61 -6.77
N ARG A 276 -1.91 12.86 -6.75
CA ARG A 276 -0.48 13.20 -6.87
C ARG A 276 0.38 12.49 -5.82
N ALA A 277 -0.16 12.30 -4.61
CA ALA A 277 0.52 11.63 -3.50
C ALA A 277 0.89 10.17 -3.85
N SER A 278 0.09 9.50 -4.68
CA SER A 278 0.36 8.13 -5.11
C SER A 278 1.59 8.02 -6.01
N HIS A 279 1.84 9.04 -6.83
CA HIS A 279 3.00 9.10 -7.69
C HIS A 279 4.27 9.54 -6.97
N THR A 280 4.14 10.23 -5.83
CA THR A 280 5.29 10.60 -5.01
C THR A 280 5.83 9.38 -4.26
N PRO A 281 7.12 9.03 -4.44
CA PRO A 281 7.77 8.05 -3.58
C PRO A 281 7.66 8.49 -2.12
N SER A 282 7.54 7.53 -1.20
CA SER A 282 7.53 7.83 0.23
C SER A 282 8.74 8.68 0.62
N SER A 283 8.55 9.59 1.57
CA SER A 283 9.58 10.53 2.02
C SER A 283 10.87 9.84 2.50
N ILE A 284 10.79 8.57 2.92
CA ILE A 284 11.92 7.75 3.34
C ILE A 284 12.85 7.36 2.20
N SER A 285 12.32 7.27 0.98
CA SER A 285 13.13 7.00 -0.21
C SER A 285 14.06 8.18 -0.58
N ARG A 286 14.07 9.26 0.22
CA ARG A 286 14.90 10.47 0.07
C ARG A 286 15.99 10.60 1.13
N SER A 287 16.46 9.50 1.71
CA SER A 287 17.52 9.52 2.72
C SER A 287 18.78 10.23 2.21
N SER A 288 19.43 10.99 3.09
CA SER A 288 20.65 11.78 2.81
C SER A 288 21.84 10.96 2.31
N TYR A 289 21.84 9.63 2.52
CA TYR A 289 22.88 8.72 2.04
C TYR A 289 22.74 8.35 0.55
N SER A 290 21.56 8.55 -0.07
CA SER A 290 21.36 8.24 -1.49
C SER A 290 21.82 9.35 -2.43
N ARG A 291 22.49 10.41 -1.92
CA ARG A 291 23.18 11.41 -2.76
C ARG A 291 24.44 10.86 -3.44
N ALA A 292 24.91 9.68 -3.07
CA ALA A 292 26.07 9.03 -3.68
C ALA A 292 25.65 7.85 -4.58
N LYS A 293 24.94 8.14 -5.69
CA LYS A 293 25.01 7.44 -6.99
C LYS A 293 23.98 8.06 -7.93
N SER A 294 24.39 9.15 -8.59
CA SER A 294 23.75 9.62 -9.81
C SER A 294 23.99 8.60 -10.93
N SER A 295 23.14 7.58 -11.01
CA SER A 295 22.90 6.86 -12.27
C SER A 295 21.73 7.55 -12.96
N SER A 296 21.99 8.04 -14.17
CA SER A 296 21.05 8.80 -14.99
C SER A 296 19.79 8.00 -15.33
N GLY A 297 18.78 8.07 -14.47
CA GLY A 297 17.41 7.70 -14.81
C GLY A 297 16.67 8.94 -15.29
N SER A 298 16.56 9.15 -16.60
CA SER A 298 15.83 10.29 -17.15
C SER A 298 14.37 10.21 -16.74
N ILE A 299 13.92 11.13 -15.87
CA ILE A 299 12.49 11.41 -15.72
C ILE A 299 12.12 12.27 -16.94
N ARG A 300 11.74 11.61 -18.03
CA ARG A 300 11.14 12.28 -19.19
C ARG A 300 9.73 12.71 -18.79
N ASN A 301 9.62 13.99 -18.46
CA ASN A 301 8.36 14.72 -18.45
C ASN A 301 7.82 14.76 -19.89
N SER A 302 6.93 13.85 -20.28
CA SER A 302 6.29 13.89 -21.61
C SER A 302 4.98 14.67 -21.56
N SER A 303 5.09 16.00 -21.48
CA SER A 303 4.00 16.91 -21.84
C SER A 303 4.03 17.17 -23.34
N ASN A 304 3.71 16.16 -24.16
CA ASN A 304 3.45 16.35 -25.58
C ASN A 304 1.95 16.14 -25.84
N ARG A 305 1.21 17.24 -25.76
CA ARG A 305 -0.05 17.42 -26.49
C ARG A 305 0.29 17.35 -27.99
N THR A 306 0.01 16.23 -28.64
CA THR A 306 -0.07 16.18 -30.10
C THR A 306 -1.48 16.57 -30.52
N SER A 307 -1.66 17.87 -30.81
CA SER A 307 -2.78 18.31 -31.65
C SER A 307 -2.55 17.77 -33.05
N ARG A 308 -3.32 16.76 -33.45
CA ARG A 308 -3.34 16.31 -34.85
C ARG A 308 -4.08 17.35 -35.67
N GLY A 309 -3.31 18.24 -36.33
CA GLY A 309 -3.80 19.08 -37.41
C GLY A 309 -4.07 18.22 -38.64
N VAL A 310 -5.30 18.27 -39.13
CA VAL A 310 -5.75 17.62 -40.35
C VAL A 310 -5.23 18.46 -41.53
N SER A 311 -4.16 18.03 -42.20
CA SER A 311 -3.75 18.64 -43.47
C SER A 311 -4.34 17.83 -44.62
N ARG A 312 -5.37 18.41 -45.23
CA ARG A 312 -5.89 18.04 -46.55
C ARG A 312 -4.97 18.60 -47.64
N GLY A 313 -4.87 17.85 -48.75
CA GLY A 313 -4.34 18.31 -50.04
C GLY A 313 -3.01 17.64 -50.39
N LYS A 314 -2.80 17.10 -51.60
CA LYS A 314 -3.56 17.02 -52.85
C LYS A 314 -3.19 15.70 -53.52
#